data_AF-A0A0B8PJS6-F1
#
_entry.id   AF-A0A0B8PJS6-F1
#
_cell.length_a   1.000
_cell.length_b   1.000
_cell.length_c   1.000
_cell.angle_alpha   90.00
_cell.angle_beta   90.00
_cell.angle_gamma   90.00
#
_symmetry.space_group_name_H-M   'P 1'
#
loop_
_entity.id
_entity.type
_entity.pdbx_description
1 polymer ?
#
loop_
_entity_poly.entity_id
_entity_poly.type
_entity_poly.pdbx_seq_one_letter_code
_entity_poly.pdbx_strand_id
1 'polypeptide(L)'
;MTKYEEKHFKFKKIYSSSDLIYIYQMGKVGSDSIASSLGKGSVEHFHTLYGMNPNDRSLSNDGVMRLIKKNIFYTIKRWLIKRETKVKIITLVRDPLERDISMFFQDINAFISKKRSFDYDSYVKFNSGGIEVLVDLFDELYDFKYGQEWFEKELFRFTGINIYNKPLVNGHSLYSNGKYEVLCIDMNSINSLEDVISKFCQRKVKIVSRNRSTEKWYQPIYTLFKDRVLEDRERFQKKYHDSKFNKWYN
;
A
#
# COMPACT_ATOMS: atom_id res chain seq x y z
N MET A 1 21.46 -8.37 -25.97
CA MET A 1 20.53 -8.74 -24.89
C MET A 1 19.63 -7.54 -24.63
N THR A 2 18.35 -7.64 -24.93
CA THR A 2 17.40 -6.51 -24.83
C THR A 2 17.03 -6.25 -23.35
N LYS A 3 16.64 -5.01 -23.01
CA LYS A 3 16.10 -4.65 -21.66
C LYS A 3 14.97 -5.57 -21.18
N TYR A 4 14.29 -6.23 -22.10
CA TYR A 4 13.20 -7.18 -21.82
C TYR A 4 13.73 -8.54 -21.33
N GLU A 5 14.80 -9.03 -21.94
CA GLU A 5 15.47 -10.29 -21.57
C GLU A 5 16.15 -10.18 -20.20
N GLU A 6 16.79 -9.05 -19.88
CA GLU A 6 17.37 -8.79 -18.55
C GLU A 6 16.32 -8.81 -17.44
N LYS A 7 15.12 -8.27 -17.71
CA LYS A 7 14.02 -8.26 -16.74
C LYS A 7 13.53 -9.69 -16.49
N HIS A 8 13.34 -10.50 -17.54
CA HIS A 8 12.92 -11.89 -17.39
C HIS A 8 13.96 -12.79 -16.72
N PHE A 9 15.25 -12.57 -16.97
CA PHE A 9 16.33 -13.33 -16.31
C PHE A 9 16.42 -12.99 -14.81
N LYS A 10 16.23 -11.72 -14.43
CA LYS A 10 16.05 -11.32 -13.03
C LYS A 10 14.83 -11.98 -12.39
N PHE A 11 13.71 -12.07 -13.10
CA PHE A 11 12.50 -12.75 -12.63
C PHE A 11 12.73 -14.24 -12.34
N LYS A 12 13.48 -14.98 -13.17
CA LYS A 12 13.73 -16.40 -12.91
C LYS A 12 14.64 -16.64 -11.69
N LYS A 13 15.61 -15.75 -11.44
CA LYS A 13 16.56 -15.87 -10.32
C LYS A 13 15.95 -15.51 -8.96
N ILE A 14 14.98 -14.59 -8.91
CA ILE A 14 14.33 -14.16 -7.67
C ILE A 14 13.39 -15.25 -7.11
N TYR A 15 12.61 -15.91 -7.97
CA TYR A 15 11.56 -16.88 -7.57
C TYR A 15 12.06 -18.33 -7.47
N SER A 16 13.38 -18.53 -7.35
CA SER A 16 14.03 -19.85 -7.27
C SER A 16 14.70 -20.12 -5.92
N SER A 17 14.65 -19.18 -4.97
CA SER A 17 15.16 -19.39 -3.62
C SER A 17 14.02 -19.81 -2.70
N SER A 18 14.22 -20.87 -1.91
CA SER A 18 13.34 -21.29 -0.81
C SER A 18 13.14 -20.22 0.28
N ASP A 19 13.89 -19.11 0.18
CA ASP A 19 14.04 -18.10 1.21
C ASP A 19 13.44 -16.74 0.79
N LEU A 20 12.69 -16.70 -0.32
CA LEU A 20 12.05 -15.47 -0.77
C LEU A 20 10.90 -15.07 0.17
N ILE A 21 10.93 -13.83 0.65
CA ILE A 21 9.85 -13.24 1.45
C ILE A 21 9.11 -12.22 0.60
N TYR A 22 7.79 -12.29 0.60
CA TYR A 22 6.96 -11.35 -0.11
C TYR A 22 6.49 -10.25 0.83
N ILE A 23 6.72 -8.99 0.47
CA ILE A 23 6.04 -7.87 1.12
C ILE A 23 4.84 -7.52 0.24
N TYR A 24 3.65 -7.92 0.69
CA TYR A 24 2.41 -7.77 -0.08
C TYR A 24 1.37 -7.02 0.76
N GLN A 25 1.08 -5.80 0.36
CA GLN A 25 0.33 -4.85 1.18
C GLN A 25 -0.19 -3.67 0.36
N MET A 26 -1.20 -2.96 0.87
CA MET A 26 -1.60 -1.70 0.26
C MET A 26 -0.47 -0.66 0.28
N GLY A 27 -0.62 0.39 -0.54
CA GLY A 27 0.27 1.54 -0.49
C GLY A 27 0.24 2.22 0.88
N LYS A 28 1.34 2.88 1.26
CA LYS A 28 1.41 3.86 2.37
C LYS A 28 1.26 3.37 3.82
N VAL A 29 1.60 2.11 4.03
CA VAL A 29 1.68 1.49 5.37
C VAL A 29 3.13 1.37 5.89
N GLY A 30 4.09 2.11 5.31
CA GLY A 30 5.44 2.24 5.91
C GLY A 30 6.42 1.07 5.69
N SER A 31 6.20 0.23 4.67
CA SER A 31 6.99 -1.01 4.47
C SER A 31 8.38 -0.86 3.89
N ASP A 32 8.74 0.33 3.41
CA ASP A 32 10.06 0.58 2.83
C ASP A 32 11.18 0.29 3.84
N SER A 33 10.91 0.50 5.13
CA SER A 33 11.83 0.13 6.22
C SER A 33 12.08 -1.38 6.24
N ILE A 34 11.03 -2.21 6.21
CA ILE A 34 11.15 -3.70 6.19
C ILE A 34 11.84 -4.17 4.91
N ALA A 35 11.38 -3.68 3.76
CA ALA A 35 11.93 -4.07 2.46
C ALA A 35 13.43 -3.78 2.37
N SER A 36 13.85 -2.65 2.95
CA SER A 36 15.25 -2.24 2.98
C SER A 36 16.08 -3.08 3.96
N SER A 37 15.51 -3.40 5.11
CA SER A 37 16.17 -4.19 6.16
C SER A 37 16.39 -5.66 5.77
N LEU A 38 15.51 -6.23 4.96
CA LEU A 38 15.63 -7.62 4.49
C LEU A 38 16.60 -7.80 3.30
N GLY A 39 17.01 -6.70 2.65
CA GLY A 39 18.01 -6.71 1.59
C GLY A 39 17.49 -7.10 0.19
N LYS A 40 18.23 -6.67 -0.84
CA LYS A 40 17.88 -6.92 -2.24
C LYS A 40 18.07 -8.41 -2.60
N GLY A 41 17.13 -8.99 -3.33
CA GLY A 41 17.19 -10.36 -3.84
C GLY A 41 16.64 -11.44 -2.89
N SER A 42 16.33 -11.06 -1.65
CA SER A 42 15.64 -11.90 -0.66
C SER A 42 14.18 -11.52 -0.44
N VAL A 43 13.77 -10.38 -1.02
CA VAL A 43 12.43 -9.84 -0.89
C VAL A 43 11.92 -9.37 -2.23
N GLU A 44 10.65 -9.66 -2.47
CA GLU A 44 9.87 -9.07 -3.54
C GLU A 44 8.75 -8.24 -2.91
N HIS A 45 8.74 -6.94 -3.20
CA HIS A 45 7.78 -5.97 -2.64
C HIS A 45 6.78 -5.53 -3.73
N PHE A 46 5.48 -5.65 -3.46
CA PHE A 46 4.44 -5.20 -4.38
C PHE A 46 3.15 -4.84 -3.66
N HIS A 47 2.37 -3.98 -4.31
CA HIS A 47 1.09 -3.49 -3.78
C HIS A 47 -0.14 -4.16 -4.36
N THR A 48 0.02 -4.86 -5.47
CA THR A 48 -1.11 -5.48 -6.16
C THR A 48 -0.65 -6.68 -6.99
N LEU A 49 -1.49 -7.69 -6.99
CA LEU A 49 -1.49 -8.78 -7.95
C LEU A 49 -2.72 -8.74 -8.86
N TYR A 50 -3.67 -7.83 -8.66
CA TYR A 50 -4.91 -7.74 -9.45
C TYR A 50 -5.17 -6.37 -10.08
N GLY A 51 -4.16 -5.50 -10.10
CA GLY A 51 -4.25 -4.18 -10.71
C GLY A 51 -4.98 -3.14 -9.86
N MET A 52 -5.23 -3.37 -8.57
CA MET A 52 -5.72 -2.31 -7.70
C MET A 52 -4.67 -1.21 -7.56
N ASN A 53 -5.00 -0.05 -8.11
CA ASN A 53 -4.26 1.18 -7.93
C ASN A 53 -5.20 2.18 -7.24
N PRO A 54 -4.79 2.82 -6.12
CA PRO A 54 -5.60 3.82 -5.41
C PRO A 54 -6.13 4.91 -6.32
N ASN A 55 -5.44 5.17 -7.44
CA ASN A 55 -5.65 6.32 -8.30
C ASN A 55 -5.99 5.97 -9.75
N ASP A 56 -6.15 4.68 -10.10
CA ASP A 56 -6.48 4.29 -11.49
C ASP A 56 -7.85 4.85 -11.94
N ARG A 57 -8.83 4.97 -11.04
CA ARG A 57 -10.18 5.45 -11.38
C ARG A 57 -10.23 6.93 -11.71
N SER A 58 -9.35 7.73 -11.13
CA SER A 58 -9.40 9.19 -11.26
C SER A 58 -8.37 9.74 -12.27
N LEU A 59 -7.31 8.97 -12.59
CA LEU A 59 -6.10 9.49 -13.24
C LEU A 59 -5.56 8.67 -14.44
N SER A 60 -6.18 7.55 -14.82
CA SER A 60 -5.63 6.68 -15.88
C SER A 60 -6.45 6.71 -17.18
N ASN A 61 -5.88 7.27 -18.25
CA ASN A 61 -6.29 7.06 -19.65
C ASN A 61 -5.40 5.99 -20.27
N ASP A 62 -5.50 4.77 -19.76
CA ASP A 62 -4.66 3.68 -20.21
C ASP A 62 -5.17 3.12 -21.53
N GLY A 63 -4.36 3.20 -22.58
CA GLY A 63 -4.67 2.53 -23.84
C GLY A 63 -4.83 1.01 -23.65
N VAL A 64 -5.73 0.40 -24.42
CA VAL A 64 -6.08 -1.04 -24.34
C VAL A 64 -4.87 -1.96 -24.29
N MET A 65 -3.84 -1.69 -25.12
CA MET A 65 -2.61 -2.48 -25.15
C MET A 65 -1.85 -2.47 -23.81
N ARG A 66 -1.88 -1.35 -23.08
CA ARG A 66 -1.25 -1.22 -21.76
C ARG A 66 -2.02 -2.03 -20.70
N LEU A 67 -3.35 -2.04 -20.76
CA LEU A 67 -4.19 -2.86 -19.89
C LEU A 67 -3.94 -4.35 -20.10
N ILE A 68 -3.87 -4.80 -21.36
CA ILE A 68 -3.56 -6.19 -21.70
C ILE A 68 -2.19 -6.59 -21.14
N LYS A 69 -1.15 -5.76 -21.37
CA LYS A 69 0.20 -6.01 -20.84
C LYS A 69 0.23 -6.08 -19.30
N LYS A 70 -0.49 -5.18 -18.61
CA LYS A 70 -0.64 -5.23 -17.14
C LYS A 70 -1.28 -6.55 -16.70
N ASN A 71 -2.38 -6.96 -17.33
CA ASN A 71 -3.09 -8.19 -16.98
C ASN A 71 -2.25 -9.45 -17.21
N ILE A 72 -1.50 -9.52 -18.32
CA ILE A 72 -0.58 -10.62 -18.58
C ILE A 72 0.52 -10.66 -17.51
N PHE A 73 1.12 -9.50 -17.21
CA PHE A 73 2.16 -9.40 -16.19
C PHE A 73 1.69 -9.91 -14.82
N TYR A 74 0.53 -9.45 -14.35
CA TYR A 74 -0.03 -9.91 -13.07
C TYR A 74 -0.41 -11.39 -13.11
N THR A 75 -0.90 -11.90 -14.23
CA THR A 75 -1.20 -13.33 -14.40
C THR A 75 0.05 -14.19 -14.25
N ILE A 76 1.13 -13.83 -14.95
CA ILE A 76 2.41 -14.54 -14.86
C ILE A 76 2.95 -14.45 -13.43
N LYS A 77 2.94 -13.27 -12.80
CA LYS A 77 3.43 -13.09 -11.44
C LYS A 77 2.67 -13.97 -10.43
N ARG A 78 1.33 -13.97 -10.49
CA ARG A 78 0.50 -14.86 -9.65
C ARG A 78 0.83 -16.33 -9.87
N TRP A 79 1.01 -16.74 -11.13
CA TRP A 79 1.35 -18.12 -11.47
C TRP A 79 2.72 -18.51 -10.89
N LEU A 80 3.74 -17.66 -11.03
CA LEU A 80 5.08 -17.91 -10.48
C LEU A 80 5.04 -18.09 -8.95
N ILE A 81 4.42 -17.17 -8.22
CA ILE A 81 4.29 -17.28 -6.75
C ILE A 81 3.53 -18.55 -6.37
N LYS A 82 2.48 -18.91 -7.11
CA LYS A 82 1.67 -20.11 -6.84
C LYS A 82 2.43 -21.41 -7.10
N ARG A 83 3.57 -21.42 -7.80
CA ARG A 83 4.39 -22.62 -7.99
C ARG A 83 5.25 -22.97 -6.79
N GLU A 84 5.46 -22.03 -5.88
CA GLU A 84 6.17 -22.30 -4.64
C GLU A 84 5.37 -23.26 -3.76
N THR A 85 6.08 -24.16 -3.09
CA THR A 85 5.50 -25.13 -2.15
C THR A 85 4.98 -24.43 -0.91
N LYS A 86 5.68 -23.38 -0.46
CA LYS A 86 5.35 -22.57 0.70
C LYS A 86 5.68 -21.10 0.44
N VAL A 87 4.75 -20.21 0.77
CA VAL A 87 4.83 -18.78 0.47
C VAL A 87 4.74 -17.98 1.76
N LYS A 88 5.79 -17.23 2.09
CA LYS A 88 5.82 -16.33 3.25
C LYS A 88 5.56 -14.89 2.83
N ILE A 89 4.57 -14.27 3.47
CA ILE A 89 4.12 -12.92 3.19
C ILE A 89 4.22 -12.09 4.48
N ILE A 90 4.81 -10.90 4.37
CA ILE A 90 4.66 -9.83 5.36
C ILE A 90 3.69 -8.81 4.78
N THR A 91 2.69 -8.44 5.56
CA THR A 91 1.74 -7.38 5.24
C THR A 91 1.66 -6.40 6.39
N LEU A 92 1.44 -5.13 6.08
CA LEU A 92 1.35 -4.07 7.09
C LEU A 92 -0.02 -3.42 7.05
N VAL A 93 -0.47 -3.03 8.23
CA VAL A 93 -1.68 -2.23 8.43
C VAL A 93 -1.29 -0.92 9.11
N ARG A 94 -2.18 0.07 8.96
CA ARG A 94 -2.06 1.41 9.52
C ARG A 94 -3.47 1.96 9.69
N ASP A 95 -3.66 2.92 10.59
CA ASP A 95 -4.90 3.71 10.69
C ASP A 95 -5.41 4.07 9.28
N PRO A 96 -6.66 3.69 8.93
CA PRO A 96 -7.18 3.85 7.58
C PRO A 96 -7.12 5.28 7.06
N LEU A 97 -7.46 6.26 7.91
CA LEU A 97 -7.49 7.67 7.56
C LEU A 97 -6.07 8.22 7.36
N GLU A 98 -5.15 7.95 8.28
CA GLU A 98 -3.77 8.36 8.15
C GLU A 98 -3.10 7.79 6.90
N ARG A 99 -3.41 6.53 6.57
CA ARG A 99 -2.91 5.87 5.36
C ARG A 99 -3.43 6.58 4.12
N ASP A 100 -4.71 6.94 4.09
CA ASP A 100 -5.34 7.64 2.98
C ASP A 100 -4.80 9.06 2.80
N ILE A 101 -4.60 9.80 3.90
CA ILE A 101 -3.89 11.10 3.88
C ILE A 101 -2.51 10.95 3.23
N SER A 102 -1.74 9.94 3.63
CA SER A 102 -0.40 9.69 3.07
C SER A 102 -0.42 9.27 1.60
N MET A 103 -1.50 8.63 1.14
CA MET A 103 -1.68 8.22 -0.25
C MET A 103 -2.13 9.39 -1.13
N PHE A 104 -3.05 10.20 -0.66
CA PHE A 104 -3.45 11.44 -1.32
C PHE A 104 -2.22 12.34 -1.62
N PHE A 105 -1.33 12.53 -0.64
CA PHE A 105 -0.11 13.33 -0.81
C PHE A 105 0.96 12.70 -1.70
N GLN A 106 0.90 11.40 -1.99
CA GLN A 106 1.79 10.80 -2.98
C GLN A 106 1.49 11.32 -4.38
N ASP A 107 0.21 11.53 -4.67
CA ASP A 107 -0.30 11.83 -6.01
C ASP A 107 -1.02 13.18 -6.05
N ILE A 108 -0.72 14.08 -5.10
CA ILE A 108 -1.35 15.39 -4.95
C ILE A 108 -1.34 16.22 -6.25
N ASN A 109 -0.23 16.18 -7.00
CA ASN A 109 -0.09 16.89 -8.27
C ASN A 109 -1.14 16.44 -9.31
N ALA A 110 -1.52 15.17 -9.28
CA ALA A 110 -2.48 14.61 -10.22
C ALA A 110 -3.90 15.08 -9.87
N PHE A 111 -4.25 15.15 -8.58
CA PHE A 111 -5.52 15.74 -8.12
C PHE A 111 -5.61 17.24 -8.43
N ILE A 112 -4.53 17.98 -8.19
CA ILE A 112 -4.44 19.42 -8.50
C ILE A 112 -4.62 19.66 -10.01
N SER A 113 -3.89 18.91 -10.84
CA SER A 113 -3.99 19.02 -12.30
C SER A 113 -5.43 18.79 -12.77
N LYS A 114 -6.07 17.73 -12.26
CA LYS A 114 -7.46 17.41 -12.58
C LYS A 114 -8.41 18.56 -12.24
N LYS A 115 -8.31 19.17 -11.04
CA LYS A 115 -9.18 20.29 -10.64
C LYS A 115 -8.92 21.56 -11.47
N ARG A 116 -7.66 21.86 -11.79
CA ARG A 116 -7.29 23.03 -12.64
C ARG A 116 -7.82 22.93 -14.07
N SER A 117 -8.08 21.72 -14.55
CA SER A 117 -8.60 21.49 -15.91
C SER A 117 -10.13 21.60 -16.04
N PHE A 118 -10.88 21.92 -14.98
CA PHE A 118 -12.34 22.03 -15.06
C PHE A 118 -12.82 23.35 -15.68
N ASP A 119 -12.40 24.51 -15.13
CA ASP A 119 -12.78 25.84 -15.62
C ASP A 119 -11.94 26.97 -14.95
N TYR A 120 -12.11 28.21 -15.43
CA TYR A 120 -11.41 29.39 -14.92
C TYR A 120 -11.76 29.71 -13.46
N ASP A 121 -13.01 29.53 -13.05
CA ASP A 121 -13.46 29.77 -11.67
C ASP A 121 -12.80 28.80 -10.69
N SER A 122 -12.66 27.54 -11.08
CA SER A 122 -11.95 26.50 -10.33
C SER A 122 -10.47 26.82 -10.20
N TYR A 123 -9.85 27.39 -11.23
CA TYR A 123 -8.48 27.88 -11.18
C TYR A 123 -8.33 29.04 -10.18
N VAL A 124 -9.20 30.04 -10.22
CA VAL A 124 -9.15 31.20 -9.32
C VAL A 124 -9.35 30.76 -7.87
N LYS A 125 -10.40 29.97 -7.59
CA LYS A 125 -10.68 29.43 -6.24
C LYS A 125 -9.54 28.57 -5.69
N PHE A 126 -8.93 27.73 -6.53
CA PHE A 126 -7.80 26.89 -6.12
C PHE A 126 -6.60 27.74 -5.67
N ASN A 127 -6.28 28.82 -6.40
CA ASN A 127 -5.14 29.66 -6.08
C ASN A 127 -5.39 30.64 -4.91
N SER A 128 -6.65 30.84 -4.50
CA SER A 128 -7.02 31.72 -3.38
C SER A 128 -7.42 30.97 -2.09
N GLY A 129 -7.77 29.68 -2.17
CA GLY A 129 -8.45 28.97 -1.08
C GLY A 129 -7.57 28.25 -0.05
N GLY A 130 -6.24 28.28 -0.19
CA GLY A 130 -5.32 27.74 0.82
C GLY A 130 -5.49 26.23 1.10
N ILE A 131 -5.46 25.84 2.38
CA ILE A 131 -5.47 24.44 2.80
C ILE A 131 -6.84 23.75 2.61
N GLU A 132 -7.94 24.49 2.73
CA GLU A 132 -9.30 23.95 2.61
C GLU A 132 -9.56 23.36 1.22
N VAL A 133 -8.95 23.94 0.18
CA VAL A 133 -9.02 23.40 -1.18
C VAL A 133 -8.46 21.98 -1.24
N LEU A 134 -7.39 21.68 -0.50
CA LEU A 134 -6.84 20.33 -0.44
C LEU A 134 -7.77 19.39 0.33
N VAL A 135 -8.41 19.87 1.40
CA VAL A 135 -9.39 19.10 2.19
C VAL A 135 -10.59 18.73 1.32
N ASP A 136 -11.12 19.67 0.54
CA ASP A 136 -12.22 19.42 -0.39
C ASP A 136 -11.81 18.45 -1.50
N LEU A 137 -10.59 18.60 -2.07
CA LEU A 137 -10.09 17.64 -3.05
C LEU A 137 -9.97 16.23 -2.50
N PHE A 138 -9.52 16.10 -1.24
CA PHE A 138 -9.44 14.82 -0.57
C PHE A 138 -10.83 14.23 -0.34
N ASP A 139 -11.80 15.03 0.10
CA ASP A 139 -13.17 14.59 0.33
C ASP A 139 -13.88 14.14 -0.97
N GLU A 140 -13.72 14.93 -2.03
CA GLU A 140 -14.43 14.78 -3.31
C GLU A 140 -13.80 13.73 -4.25
N LEU A 141 -12.47 13.71 -4.36
CA LEU A 141 -11.79 12.98 -5.45
C LEU A 141 -11.04 11.72 -4.99
N TYR A 142 -10.71 11.60 -3.70
CA TYR A 142 -9.96 10.46 -3.22
C TYR A 142 -10.83 9.19 -3.13
N ASP A 143 -10.31 8.06 -3.63
CA ASP A 143 -11.02 6.77 -3.53
C ASP A 143 -10.78 6.11 -2.17
N PHE A 144 -11.63 6.47 -1.21
CA PHE A 144 -11.63 5.88 0.14
C PHE A 144 -11.85 4.36 0.14
N LYS A 145 -12.45 3.77 -0.91
CA LYS A 145 -12.69 2.33 -0.97
C LYS A 145 -11.41 1.52 -1.18
N TYR A 146 -10.37 2.13 -1.77
CA TYR A 146 -9.17 1.40 -2.19
C TYR A 146 -8.57 0.53 -1.07
N GLY A 147 -8.23 1.08 0.10
CA GLY A 147 -7.69 0.23 1.18
C GLY A 147 -8.72 -0.37 2.11
N GLN A 148 -9.96 0.12 2.11
CA GLN A 148 -11.04 -0.58 2.79
C GLN A 148 -11.26 -1.98 2.21
N GLU A 149 -11.11 -2.11 0.89
CA GLU A 149 -11.35 -3.35 0.16
C GLU A 149 -10.06 -4.13 -0.19
N TRP A 150 -8.88 -3.54 0.06
CA TRP A 150 -7.60 -4.11 -0.41
C TRP A 150 -7.37 -5.53 0.11
N PHE A 151 -7.57 -5.77 1.41
CA PHE A 151 -7.35 -7.11 1.97
C PHE A 151 -8.26 -8.17 1.38
N GLU A 152 -9.51 -7.83 1.02
CA GLU A 152 -10.44 -8.77 0.39
C GLU A 152 -10.07 -9.00 -1.09
N LYS A 153 -9.83 -7.91 -1.82
CA LYS A 153 -9.61 -7.94 -3.27
C LYS A 153 -8.21 -8.38 -3.69
N GLU A 154 -7.22 -8.26 -2.81
CA GLU A 154 -5.82 -8.57 -3.08
C GLU A 154 -5.31 -9.74 -2.25
N LEU A 155 -5.27 -9.62 -0.92
CA LEU A 155 -4.65 -10.63 -0.05
C LEU A 155 -5.51 -11.89 0.06
N PHE A 156 -6.77 -11.77 0.47
CA PHE A 156 -7.71 -12.87 0.61
C PHE A 156 -7.96 -13.54 -0.74
N ARG A 157 -8.21 -12.77 -1.81
CA ARG A 157 -8.36 -13.30 -3.17
C ARG A 157 -7.16 -14.15 -3.62
N PHE A 158 -5.93 -13.76 -3.26
CA PHE A 158 -4.73 -14.48 -3.67
C PHE A 158 -4.46 -15.73 -2.81
N THR A 159 -4.63 -15.59 -1.49
CA THR A 159 -4.14 -16.55 -0.49
C THR A 159 -5.22 -17.39 0.17
N GLY A 160 -6.46 -16.92 0.18
CA GLY A 160 -7.56 -17.44 1.01
C GLY A 160 -7.48 -17.05 2.50
N ILE A 161 -6.51 -16.23 2.91
CA ILE A 161 -6.34 -15.80 4.30
C ILE A 161 -7.16 -14.53 4.56
N ASN A 162 -8.12 -14.63 5.47
CA ASN A 162 -8.88 -13.48 5.96
C ASN A 162 -8.23 -12.94 7.24
N ILE A 163 -7.60 -11.76 7.13
CA ILE A 163 -6.95 -11.12 8.29
C ILE A 163 -7.96 -10.66 9.35
N TYR A 164 -9.23 -10.51 8.99
CA TYR A 164 -10.25 -10.04 9.93
C TYR A 164 -10.66 -11.10 10.96
N ASN A 165 -10.23 -12.35 10.78
CA ASN A 165 -10.62 -13.46 11.66
C ASN A 165 -10.06 -13.35 13.08
N LYS A 166 -9.01 -12.55 13.31
CA LYS A 166 -8.46 -12.29 14.65
C LYS A 166 -7.80 -10.92 14.73
N PRO A 167 -7.78 -10.26 15.89
CA PRO A 167 -7.16 -8.96 16.05
C PRO A 167 -5.63 -9.06 15.99
N LEU A 168 -4.97 -7.91 16.00
CA LEU A 168 -3.54 -7.83 16.28
C LEU A 168 -3.31 -7.93 17.80
N VAL A 169 -2.37 -8.75 18.21
CA VAL A 169 -1.93 -8.87 19.61
C VAL A 169 -0.48 -8.40 19.68
N ASN A 170 -0.20 -7.40 20.52
CA ASN A 170 1.12 -6.76 20.59
C ASN A 170 1.61 -6.31 19.20
N GLY A 171 0.71 -5.65 18.44
CA GLY A 171 1.03 -5.07 17.14
C GLY A 171 1.22 -6.06 15.98
N HIS A 172 0.93 -7.35 16.15
CA HIS A 172 1.02 -8.31 15.04
C HIS A 172 0.03 -9.48 15.14
N SER A 173 -0.14 -10.21 14.04
CA SER A 173 -0.82 -11.52 13.99
C SER A 173 -0.25 -12.39 12.88
N LEU A 174 -0.13 -13.69 13.14
CA LEU A 174 0.33 -14.69 12.19
C LEU A 174 -0.84 -15.53 11.65
N TYR A 175 -0.95 -15.67 10.34
CA TYR A 175 -1.98 -16.49 9.69
C TYR A 175 -1.32 -17.58 8.86
N SER A 176 -1.95 -18.75 8.77
CA SER A 176 -1.49 -19.81 7.89
C SER A 176 -2.67 -20.66 7.39
N ASN A 177 -2.54 -21.18 6.18
CA ASN A 177 -3.40 -22.23 5.63
C ASN A 177 -2.58 -23.38 5.00
N GLY A 178 -1.40 -23.65 5.56
CA GLY A 178 -0.45 -24.63 5.06
C GLY A 178 0.44 -24.07 3.96
N LYS A 179 -0.15 -23.65 2.83
CA LYS A 179 0.61 -23.10 1.70
C LYS A 179 1.12 -21.69 1.96
N TYR A 180 0.24 -20.82 2.46
CA TYR A 180 0.57 -19.42 2.72
C TYR A 180 0.79 -19.21 4.21
N GLU A 181 1.82 -18.45 4.56
CA GLU A 181 2.03 -17.89 5.90
C GLU A 181 2.05 -16.37 5.77
N VAL A 182 1.21 -15.67 6.52
CA VAL A 182 1.10 -14.21 6.50
C VAL A 182 1.40 -13.67 7.89
N LEU A 183 2.45 -12.87 8.01
CA LEU A 183 2.69 -12.01 9.15
C LEU A 183 2.07 -10.64 8.88
N CYS A 184 1.02 -10.31 9.63
CA CYS A 184 0.40 -8.99 9.61
C CYS A 184 0.96 -8.15 10.75
N ILE A 185 1.41 -6.93 10.46
CA ILE A 185 2.07 -6.03 11.42
C ILE A 185 1.39 -4.67 11.42
N ASP A 186 1.12 -4.12 12.59
CA ASP A 186 0.79 -2.70 12.72
C ASP A 186 2.04 -1.86 12.49
N MET A 187 1.95 -0.90 11.56
CA MET A 187 3.03 0.03 11.24
C MET A 187 3.58 0.71 12.49
N ASN A 188 2.72 1.04 13.47
CA ASN A 188 3.15 1.72 14.70
C ASN A 188 4.04 0.84 15.61
N SER A 189 3.95 -0.49 15.47
CA SER A 189 4.71 -1.45 16.28
C SER A 189 5.91 -2.05 15.54
N ILE A 190 6.18 -1.63 14.30
CA ILE A 190 7.22 -2.23 13.44
C ILE A 190 8.60 -2.32 14.13
N ASN A 191 9.03 -1.24 14.80
CA ASN A 191 10.36 -1.15 15.40
C ASN A 191 10.50 -2.06 16.63
N SER A 192 9.40 -2.39 17.32
CA SER A 192 9.41 -3.32 18.46
C SER A 192 9.27 -4.78 18.03
N LEU A 193 9.14 -5.06 16.73
CA LEU A 193 8.85 -6.41 16.22
C LEU A 193 10.04 -7.03 15.45
N GLU A 194 11.26 -6.52 15.63
CA GLU A 194 12.46 -7.06 14.98
C GLU A 194 12.63 -8.57 15.19
N ASP A 195 12.42 -9.04 16.43
CA ASP A 195 12.52 -10.47 16.77
C ASP A 195 11.43 -11.31 16.11
N VAL A 196 10.20 -10.78 16.04
CA VAL A 196 9.07 -11.45 15.39
C VAL A 196 9.32 -11.58 13.89
N ILE A 197 9.75 -10.49 13.25
CA ILE A 197 10.10 -10.47 11.83
C ILE A 197 11.28 -11.40 11.57
N SER A 198 12.30 -11.40 12.43
CA SER A 198 13.47 -12.26 12.30
C SER A 198 13.11 -13.73 12.38
N LYS A 199 12.28 -14.11 13.35
CA LYS A 199 11.77 -15.49 13.51
C LYS A 199 10.94 -15.91 12.29
N PHE A 200 10.04 -15.06 11.81
CA PHE A 200 9.21 -15.33 10.63
C PHE A 200 10.07 -15.55 9.37
N CYS A 201 11.04 -14.65 9.15
CA CYS A 201 11.95 -14.68 8.02
C CYS A 201 13.08 -15.71 8.16
N GLN A 202 13.21 -16.35 9.33
CA GLN A 202 14.28 -17.29 9.68
C GLN A 202 15.69 -16.73 9.44
N ARG A 203 15.85 -15.43 9.70
CA ARG A 203 17.13 -14.72 9.56
C ARG A 203 17.12 -13.50 10.48
N LYS A 204 18.28 -13.01 10.88
CA LYS A 204 18.38 -11.78 11.66
C LYS A 204 17.96 -10.58 10.81
N VAL A 205 17.01 -9.79 11.29
CA VAL A 205 16.51 -8.57 10.65
C VAL A 205 16.65 -7.43 11.64
N LYS A 206 17.31 -6.36 11.21
CA LYS A 206 17.39 -5.10 11.96
C LYS A 206 16.62 -4.03 11.21
N ILE A 207 15.55 -3.51 11.79
CA ILE A 207 14.71 -2.50 11.19
C ILE A 207 15.44 -1.16 11.26
N VAL A 208 15.70 -0.58 10.08
CA VAL A 208 16.21 0.78 9.98
C VAL A 208 15.04 1.66 9.60
N SER A 209 14.58 2.46 10.56
CA SER A 209 13.51 3.43 10.29
C SER A 209 13.95 4.38 9.18
N ARG A 210 13.24 4.34 8.05
CA ARG A 210 13.37 5.32 6.98
C ARG A 210 12.13 6.19 6.96
N ASN A 211 12.06 7.19 7.83
CA ASN A 211 11.06 8.24 7.74
C ASN A 211 11.38 9.19 6.57
N ARG A 212 11.21 8.73 5.33
CA ARG A 212 11.44 9.52 4.10
C ARG A 212 10.35 10.55 3.82
N SER A 213 9.27 10.58 4.59
CA SER A 213 8.19 11.56 4.39
C SER A 213 8.59 12.97 4.86
N THR A 214 9.50 13.09 5.82
CA THR A 214 9.95 14.39 6.35
C THR A 214 10.89 15.14 5.41
N GLU A 215 11.48 14.45 4.42
CA GLU A 215 12.44 15.03 3.46
C GLU A 215 11.78 15.55 2.17
N LYS A 216 10.45 15.44 2.05
CA LYS A 216 9.74 15.81 0.82
C LYS A 216 9.44 17.31 0.80
N TRP A 217 9.54 17.92 -0.39
CA TRP A 217 9.31 19.35 -0.61
C TRP A 217 7.95 19.86 -0.09
N TYR A 218 6.95 18.98 0.04
CA TYR A 218 5.61 19.30 0.49
C TYR A 218 5.37 19.06 2.00
N GLN A 219 6.41 18.75 2.80
CA GLN A 219 6.24 18.39 4.22
C GLN A 219 5.47 19.44 5.06
N PRO A 220 5.71 20.76 4.90
CA PRO A 220 4.96 21.75 5.68
C PRO A 220 3.46 21.71 5.36
N ILE A 221 3.12 21.63 4.07
CA ILE A 221 1.73 21.56 3.59
C ILE A 221 1.08 20.24 4.03
N TYR A 222 1.81 19.13 3.98
CA TYR A 222 1.34 17.83 4.45
C TYR A 222 0.97 17.86 5.94
N THR A 223 1.78 18.52 6.77
CA THR A 223 1.53 18.60 8.21
C THR A 223 0.27 19.41 8.49
N LEU A 224 0.18 20.61 7.91
CA LEU A 224 -1.00 21.47 8.03
C LEU A 224 -2.28 20.77 7.55
N PHE A 225 -2.20 20.06 6.41
CA PHE A 225 -3.33 19.30 5.88
C PHE A 225 -3.72 18.15 6.82
N LYS A 226 -2.73 17.36 7.28
CA LYS A 226 -2.98 16.23 8.15
C LYS A 226 -3.67 16.71 9.43
N ASP A 227 -3.15 17.75 10.05
CA ASP A 227 -3.70 18.30 11.28
C ASP A 227 -5.13 18.78 11.05
N ARG A 228 -5.37 19.53 9.98
CA ARG A 228 -6.71 20.02 9.61
C ARG A 228 -7.73 18.89 9.36
N VAL A 229 -7.32 17.81 8.69
CA VAL A 229 -8.18 16.63 8.46
C VAL A 229 -8.44 15.86 9.75
N LEU A 230 -7.47 15.81 10.66
CA LEU A 230 -7.63 15.17 11.96
C LEU A 230 -8.48 15.99 12.95
N GLU A 231 -8.46 17.32 12.85
CA GLU A 231 -9.41 18.20 13.56
C GLU A 231 -10.87 17.88 13.16
N ASP A 232 -11.11 17.53 11.89
CA ASP A 232 -12.41 17.12 11.36
C ASP A 232 -12.51 15.59 11.18
N ARG A 233 -11.84 14.82 12.06
CA ARG A 233 -11.77 13.35 11.94
C ARG A 233 -13.14 12.70 11.87
N GLU A 234 -14.14 13.22 12.59
CA GLU A 234 -15.49 12.68 12.58
C GLU A 234 -16.15 12.72 11.19
N ARG A 235 -15.97 13.80 10.42
CA ARG A 235 -16.46 13.89 9.03
C ARG A 235 -15.88 12.77 8.18
N PHE A 236 -14.57 12.54 8.26
CA PHE A 236 -13.90 11.54 7.44
C PHE A 236 -14.14 10.12 7.94
N GLN A 237 -14.26 9.90 9.25
CA GLN A 237 -14.55 8.57 9.83
C GLN A 237 -15.87 7.98 9.33
N LYS A 238 -16.89 8.82 9.07
CA LYS A 238 -18.16 8.37 8.47
C LYS A 238 -17.96 7.63 7.15
N LYS A 239 -16.92 7.97 6.37
CA LYS A 239 -16.57 7.28 5.12
C LYS A 239 -16.03 5.86 5.32
N TYR A 240 -15.67 5.49 6.55
CA TYR A 240 -15.14 4.19 6.93
C TYR A 240 -16.12 3.40 7.81
N HIS A 241 -17.30 3.94 8.11
CA HIS A 241 -18.26 3.33 9.05
C HIS A 241 -18.57 1.87 8.69
N ASP A 242 -18.78 1.57 7.41
CA ASP A 242 -19.11 0.21 6.96
C ASP A 242 -17.88 -0.63 6.58
N SER A 243 -16.68 -0.07 6.71
CA SER A 243 -15.45 -0.77 6.36
C SER A 243 -15.13 -1.88 7.37
N LYS A 244 -15.06 -3.12 6.89
CA LYS A 244 -14.55 -4.26 7.69
C LYS A 244 -13.13 -3.99 8.20
N PHE A 245 -12.28 -3.40 7.36
CA PHE A 245 -10.92 -3.06 7.74
C PHE A 245 -10.88 -2.06 8.90
N ASN A 246 -11.69 -1.00 8.82
CA ASN A 246 -11.75 0.00 9.89
C ASN A 246 -12.28 -0.59 11.21
N LYS A 247 -13.33 -1.41 11.16
CA LYS A 247 -13.89 -2.09 12.35
C LYS A 247 -12.95 -3.11 12.96
N TRP A 248 -12.06 -3.70 12.16
CA TRP A 248 -11.09 -4.69 12.63
C TRP A 248 -9.82 -4.04 13.18
N TYR A 249 -9.43 -2.87 12.65
CA TYR A 249 -8.22 -2.16 13.07
C TYR A 249 -8.39 -1.42 14.41
N ASN A 250 -9.61 -0.94 14.69
CA ASN A 250 -9.98 -0.26 15.94
C ASN A 250 -10.69 -1.22 16.90
#